data_AF-A0A920G425-F1
#
_entry.id   AF-A0A920G425-F1
#
_cell.length_a   1.000
_cell.length_b   1.000
_cell.length_c   1.000
_cell.angle_alpha   90.00
_cell.angle_beta   90.00
_cell.angle_gamma   90.00
#
_symmetry.space_group_name_H-M   'P 1'
#
loop_
_entity.id
_entity.type
_entity.pdbx_description
1 polymer ?
#
loop_
_entity_poly.entity_id
_entity_poly.type
_entity_poly.pdbx_seq_one_letter_code
_entity_poly.pdbx_strand_id
1 'polypeptide(L)'
;MATQIIPRGNRLDKDTFSWEIVEGRAPTDLIHSGADFAMLEALRDIMPGDKLRRSAVKMAPAVRKNDEVQVSIVRGALTVTNLVRISRDATIGESIDVVNVESGRPLKVRVTGIGQVEIL
;
A
#
# COMPACT_ATOMS: atom_id res chain seq x y z
N MET A 1 12.73 -10.13 -13.48
CA MET A 1 11.57 -10.33 -14.38
C MET A 1 10.44 -10.95 -13.60
N ALA A 2 9.19 -10.64 -13.91
CA ALA A 2 8.04 -11.24 -13.22
C ALA A 2 8.01 -12.76 -13.45
N THR A 3 7.72 -13.53 -12.39
CA THR A 3 7.66 -15.01 -12.44
C THR A 3 6.24 -15.53 -12.63
N GLN A 4 5.25 -14.67 -12.42
CA GLN A 4 3.83 -14.97 -12.52
C GLN A 4 3.06 -13.74 -13.03
N ILE A 5 1.77 -13.92 -13.32
CA ILE A 5 0.89 -12.82 -13.68
C ILE A 5 0.64 -11.97 -12.42
N ILE A 6 0.84 -10.66 -12.53
CA ILE A 6 0.46 -9.68 -11.51
C ILE A 6 -0.65 -8.81 -12.13
N PRO A 7 -1.93 -9.02 -11.74
CA PRO A 7 -3.04 -8.25 -12.27
C PRO A 7 -2.92 -6.75 -11.98
N ARG A 8 -3.48 -5.94 -12.87
CA ARG A 8 -3.69 -4.50 -12.63
C ARG A 8 -4.40 -4.28 -11.29
N GLY A 9 -3.91 -3.32 -10.52
CA GLY A 9 -4.48 -2.98 -9.22
C GLY A 9 -3.90 -3.80 -8.05
N ASN A 10 -3.08 -4.82 -8.34
CA ASN A 10 -2.45 -5.60 -7.28
C ASN A 10 -1.18 -4.90 -6.78
N ARG A 11 -1.02 -4.92 -5.44
CA ARG A 11 0.21 -4.50 -4.78
C ARG A 11 1.34 -5.45 -5.20
N LEU A 12 2.53 -4.90 -5.40
CA LEU A 12 3.67 -5.72 -5.79
C LEU A 12 4.28 -6.41 -4.58
N ASP A 13 4.80 -7.60 -4.84
CA ASP A 13 5.58 -8.38 -3.90
C ASP A 13 6.92 -8.71 -4.59
N LYS A 14 8.02 -8.47 -3.87
CA LYS A 14 9.37 -8.71 -4.37
C LYS A 14 9.57 -10.18 -4.79
N ASP A 15 8.89 -11.10 -4.13
CA ASP A 15 9.02 -12.54 -4.36
C ASP A 15 8.32 -13.01 -5.65
N THR A 16 7.51 -12.14 -6.26
CA THR A 16 6.92 -12.37 -7.59
C THR A 16 7.88 -12.03 -8.74
N PHE A 17 9.13 -11.68 -8.43
CA PHE A 17 10.17 -11.33 -9.40
C PHE A 17 11.45 -12.15 -9.20
N SER A 18 12.02 -12.62 -10.31
CA SER A 18 13.40 -13.10 -10.36
C SER A 18 14.36 -11.92 -10.59
N TRP A 19 15.51 -11.92 -9.92
CA TRP A 19 16.47 -10.84 -9.95
C TRP A 19 17.77 -11.28 -10.61
N GLU A 20 18.17 -10.57 -11.66
CA GLU A 20 19.38 -10.85 -12.42
C GLU A 20 20.13 -9.54 -12.70
N ILE A 21 21.45 -9.62 -12.76
CA ILE A 21 22.29 -8.51 -13.20
C ILE A 21 22.11 -8.37 -14.71
N VAL A 22 21.73 -7.17 -15.15
CA VAL A 22 21.63 -6.85 -16.58
C VAL A 22 22.96 -6.26 -17.03
N GLU A 23 23.76 -7.05 -17.73
CA GLU A 23 24.99 -6.58 -18.37
C GLU A 23 24.68 -5.72 -19.61
N GLY A 24 25.49 -4.68 -19.84
CA GLY A 24 25.35 -3.79 -20.99
C GLY A 24 24.24 -2.73 -20.85
N ARG A 25 23.54 -2.44 -21.96
CA ARG A 25 22.55 -1.34 -21.99
C ARG A 25 21.22 -1.79 -21.38
N ALA A 26 21.03 -1.49 -20.09
CA ALA A 26 19.74 -1.61 -19.43
C ALA A 26 18.81 -0.43 -19.76
N PRO A 27 17.48 -0.63 -19.81
CA PRO A 27 16.53 0.47 -19.81
C PRO A 27 16.70 1.34 -18.55
N THR A 28 16.60 2.66 -18.71
CA THR A 28 16.80 3.64 -17.62
C THR A 28 15.63 3.76 -16.65
N ASP A 29 14.52 3.07 -16.94
CA ASP A 29 13.29 3.09 -16.16
C ASP A 29 12.98 1.77 -15.46
N LEU A 30 13.95 0.86 -15.38
CA LEU A 30 13.80 -0.34 -14.56
C LEU A 30 13.66 0.01 -13.08
N ILE A 31 12.82 -0.73 -12.38
CA ILE A 31 12.74 -0.67 -10.92
C ILE A 31 13.80 -1.59 -10.32
N HIS A 32 14.60 -1.04 -9.41
CA HIS A 32 15.68 -1.76 -8.74
C HIS A 32 15.15 -2.73 -7.66
N SER A 33 15.91 -3.80 -7.39
CA SER A 33 15.58 -4.81 -6.37
C SER A 33 15.52 -4.27 -4.93
N GLY A 34 16.05 -3.06 -4.71
CA GLY A 34 15.99 -2.33 -3.44
C GLY A 34 14.79 -1.38 -3.30
N ALA A 35 13.89 -1.32 -4.29
CA ALA A 35 12.66 -0.56 -4.15
C ALA A 35 11.74 -1.15 -3.08
N ASP A 36 10.86 -0.33 -2.50
CA ASP A 36 9.82 -0.80 -1.60
C ASP A 36 8.61 -1.28 -2.42
N PHE A 37 8.60 -2.58 -2.75
CA PHE A 37 7.56 -3.21 -3.56
C PHE A 37 6.18 -3.12 -2.90
N ALA A 38 6.15 -3.17 -1.57
CA ALA A 38 4.91 -3.02 -0.84
C ALA A 38 4.29 -1.65 -1.08
N MET A 39 5.06 -0.62 -1.45
CA MET A 39 4.53 0.71 -1.77
C MET A 39 4.11 0.88 -3.24
N LEU A 40 4.18 -0.18 -4.05
CA LEU A 40 3.88 -0.15 -5.48
C LEU A 40 2.65 -0.99 -5.83
N GLU A 41 1.88 -0.52 -6.80
CA GLU A 41 0.73 -1.23 -7.38
C GLU A 41 0.88 -1.29 -8.90
N ALA A 42 0.49 -2.42 -9.49
CA ALA A 42 0.52 -2.60 -10.94
C ALA A 42 -0.50 -1.67 -11.64
N LEU A 43 -0.02 -0.82 -12.56
CA LEU A 43 -0.87 0.04 -13.39
C LEU A 43 -1.54 -0.73 -14.54
N ARG A 44 -1.02 -1.90 -14.88
CA ARG A 44 -1.51 -2.80 -15.93
C ARG A 44 -1.14 -4.22 -15.53
N ASP A 45 -1.71 -5.21 -16.20
CA ASP A 45 -1.28 -6.59 -16.02
C ASP A 45 0.21 -6.71 -16.38
N ILE A 46 0.98 -7.31 -15.47
CA ILE A 46 2.40 -7.63 -15.67
C ILE A 46 2.45 -9.14 -15.95
N MET A 47 2.94 -9.50 -17.13
CA MET A 47 2.99 -10.88 -17.57
C MET A 47 4.31 -11.54 -17.12
N PRO A 48 4.33 -12.89 -16.96
CA PRO A 48 5.58 -13.61 -16.74
C PRO A 48 6.63 -13.26 -17.80
N GLY A 49 7.86 -13.03 -17.36
CA GLY A 49 8.96 -12.57 -18.21
C GLY A 49 9.05 -11.05 -18.37
N ASP A 50 8.04 -10.28 -18.01
CA ASP A 50 8.13 -8.82 -18.09
C ASP A 50 9.21 -8.26 -17.15
N LYS A 51 9.93 -7.26 -17.65
CA LYS A 51 10.82 -6.44 -16.83
C LYS A 51 10.00 -5.39 -16.09
N LEU A 52 10.21 -5.26 -14.78
CA LEU A 52 9.51 -4.26 -13.98
C LEU A 52 10.03 -2.86 -14.31
N ARG A 53 9.17 -2.03 -14.89
CA ARG A 53 9.46 -0.66 -15.31
C ARG A 53 8.59 0.33 -14.55
N ARG A 54 9.09 1.56 -14.37
CA ARG A 54 8.35 2.67 -13.75
C ARG A 54 7.00 2.93 -14.41
N SER A 55 6.91 2.76 -15.73
CA SER A 55 5.66 2.92 -16.49
C SER A 55 4.59 1.86 -16.18
N ALA A 56 4.97 0.74 -15.58
CA ALA A 56 4.05 -0.35 -15.24
C ALA A 56 3.49 -0.24 -13.82
N VAL A 57 3.89 0.77 -13.02
CA VAL A 57 3.53 0.87 -11.61
C VAL A 57 3.14 2.28 -11.20
N LYS A 58 2.39 2.36 -10.11
CA LYS A 58 2.11 3.59 -9.37
C LYS A 58 2.34 3.36 -7.87
N MET A 59 2.29 4.42 -7.08
CA MET A 59 2.18 4.30 -5.64
C MET A 59 0.90 3.55 -5.26
N ALA A 60 1.04 2.50 -4.47
CA ALA A 60 -0.08 1.83 -3.85
C ALA A 60 -0.60 2.68 -2.69
N PRO A 61 -1.92 2.88 -2.55
CA PRO A 61 -2.46 3.53 -1.37
C PRO A 61 -2.13 2.68 -0.13
N ALA A 62 -1.75 3.30 0.98
CA ALA A 62 -1.44 2.58 2.21
C ALA A 62 -2.72 2.06 2.90
N VAL A 63 -3.82 2.78 2.73
CA VAL A 63 -5.19 2.37 3.10
C VAL A 63 -6.15 2.64 1.94
N ARG A 64 -7.11 1.76 1.71
CA ARG A 64 -8.12 1.92 0.64
C ARG A 64 -9.47 2.34 1.21
N LYS A 65 -10.26 3.02 0.39
CA LYS A 65 -11.65 3.35 0.71
C LYS A 65 -12.41 2.09 1.14
N ASN A 66 -13.19 2.22 2.20
CA ASN A 66 -13.98 1.17 2.84
C ASN A 66 -13.18 0.08 3.55
N ASP A 67 -11.84 0.14 3.58
CA ASP A 67 -11.07 -0.73 4.47
C ASP A 67 -11.54 -0.51 5.91
N GLU A 68 -11.63 -1.59 6.68
CA GLU A 68 -11.92 -1.54 8.11
C GLU A 68 -10.64 -1.84 8.87
N VAL A 69 -10.16 -0.85 9.64
CA VAL A 69 -8.87 -0.88 10.32
C VAL A 69 -9.11 -0.73 11.83
N GLN A 70 -8.40 -1.52 12.63
CA GLN A 70 -8.43 -1.35 14.08
C GLN A 70 -7.55 -0.17 14.50
N VAL A 71 -8.07 0.65 15.40
CA VAL A 71 -7.36 1.79 15.97
C VAL A 71 -7.42 1.68 17.48
N SER A 72 -6.26 1.84 18.13
CA SER A 72 -6.14 1.77 19.58
C SER A 72 -5.85 3.16 20.16
N ILE A 73 -6.62 3.55 21.17
CA ILE A 73 -6.38 4.75 21.97
C ILE A 73 -5.83 4.28 23.32
N VAL A 74 -4.63 4.74 23.67
CA VAL A 74 -4.04 4.50 24.99
C VAL A 74 -4.16 5.77 25.83
N ARG A 75 -4.82 5.67 27.00
CA ARG A 75 -4.96 6.74 28.00
C ARG A 75 -4.59 6.20 29.38
N GLY A 76 -3.34 6.40 29.79
CA GLY A 76 -2.80 5.83 31.03
C GLY A 76 -2.82 4.30 30.97
N ALA A 77 -3.54 3.67 31.89
CA ALA A 77 -3.74 2.22 31.92
C ALA A 77 -4.88 1.70 31.01
N LEU A 78 -5.65 2.59 30.38
CA LEU A 78 -6.78 2.22 29.54
C LEU A 78 -6.37 2.14 28.07
N THR A 79 -6.58 0.97 27.44
CA THR A 79 -6.47 0.80 25.99
C THR A 79 -7.86 0.54 25.43
N VAL A 80 -8.33 1.41 24.53
CA VAL A 80 -9.60 1.26 23.83
C VAL A 80 -9.32 0.95 22.36
N THR A 81 -9.79 -0.20 21.89
CA THR A 81 -9.67 -0.60 20.48
C THR A 81 -11.01 -0.39 19.78
N ASN A 82 -11.01 0.28 18.64
CA ASN A 82 -12.19 0.52 17.83
C ASN A 82 -11.93 0.17 16.36
N LEU A 83 -12.95 -0.31 15.66
CA LEU A 83 -12.91 -0.48 14.21
C LEU A 83 -13.35 0.81 13.52
N VAL A 84 -12.57 1.28 12.55
CA VAL A 84 -12.92 2.44 11.72
C VAL A 84 -12.92 2.08 10.26
N ARG A 85 -13.83 2.71 9.51
CA ARG A 85 -13.93 2.58 8.06
C ARG A 85 -13.27 3.77 7.36
N ILE A 86 -12.35 3.48 6.45
CA ILE A 86 -11.59 4.45 5.67
C ILE A 86 -12.47 5.16 4.64
N SER A 87 -12.45 6.50 4.59
CA SER A 87 -13.33 7.29 3.70
C SER A 87 -12.85 7.35 2.25
N ARG A 88 -11.52 7.32 2.03
CA ARG A 88 -10.87 7.41 0.72
C ARG A 88 -9.50 6.72 0.74
N ASP A 89 -9.01 6.39 -0.44
CA ASP A 89 -7.62 5.98 -0.61
C ASP A 89 -6.67 7.06 -0.08
N ALA A 90 -5.63 6.64 0.65
CA ALA A 90 -4.64 7.53 1.21
C ALA A 90 -3.27 6.86 1.36
N THR A 91 -2.22 7.68 1.32
CA THR A 91 -0.81 7.31 1.49
C THR A 91 -0.32 7.65 2.90
N ILE A 92 0.84 7.10 3.28
CA ILE A 92 1.45 7.35 4.59
C ILE A 92 1.71 8.85 4.78
N GLY A 93 1.35 9.37 5.95
CA GLY A 93 1.46 10.78 6.32
C GLY A 93 0.21 11.61 6.04
N GLU A 94 -0.71 11.14 5.20
CA GLU A 94 -1.97 11.84 4.97
C GLU A 94 -2.90 11.76 6.19
N SER A 95 -3.64 12.83 6.44
CA SER A 95 -4.74 12.85 7.40
C SER A 95 -6.07 12.73 6.67
N ILE A 96 -6.93 11.82 7.13
CA ILE A 96 -8.21 11.50 6.50
C ILE A 96 -9.32 11.38 7.54
N ASP A 97 -10.55 11.63 7.10
CA ASP A 97 -11.73 11.33 7.89
C ASP A 97 -12.03 9.83 7.80
N VAL A 98 -12.51 9.24 8.88
CA VAL A 98 -12.95 7.85 8.98
C VAL A 98 -14.25 7.80 9.76
N VAL A 99 -14.96 6.68 9.69
CA VAL A 99 -16.18 6.47 10.46
C VAL A 99 -15.96 5.34 11.44
N ASN A 100 -16.20 5.57 12.72
CA ASN A 100 -16.25 4.50 13.71
C ASN A 100 -17.41 3.55 13.36
N VAL A 101 -17.10 2.27 13.14
CA VAL A 101 -18.07 1.29 12.61
C VAL A 101 -19.20 1.02 13.61
N GLU A 102 -18.92 1.08 14.91
CA GLU A 102 -19.90 0.80 15.96
C GLU A 102 -20.89 1.96 16.18
N SER A 103 -20.38 3.19 16.20
CA SER A 103 -21.15 4.39 16.56
C SER A 103 -21.62 5.22 15.37
N GLY A 104 -21.08 4.97 14.17
CA GLY A 104 -21.30 5.79 12.97
C GLY A 104 -20.70 7.19 13.05
N ARG A 105 -19.93 7.51 14.11
CA ARG A 105 -19.36 8.85 14.30
C ARG A 105 -18.12 9.07 13.43
N PRO A 106 -17.96 10.27 12.84
CA PRO A 106 -16.74 10.61 12.13
C PRO A 106 -15.58 10.82 13.12
N LEU A 107 -14.40 10.41 12.71
CA LEU A 107 -13.12 10.60 13.40
C LEU A 107 -12.08 11.07 12.39
N LYS A 108 -11.01 11.70 12.86
CA LYS A 108 -9.86 12.03 12.03
C LYS A 108 -8.67 11.18 12.43
N VAL A 109 -7.97 10.65 11.44
CA VAL A 109 -6.77 9.83 11.65
C VAL A 109 -5.65 10.27 10.72
N ARG A 110 -4.41 9.94 11.08
CA ARG A 110 -3.25 9.99 10.19
C ARG A 110 -2.85 8.58 9.79
N VAL A 111 -2.54 8.38 8.52
CA VAL A 111 -2.05 7.09 8.01
C VAL A 111 -0.58 6.94 8.38
N THR A 112 -0.23 5.87 9.09
CA THR A 112 1.14 5.64 9.60
C THR A 112 1.83 4.48 8.91
N GLY A 113 1.08 3.60 8.23
CA GLY A 113 1.60 2.45 7.53
C GLY A 113 0.52 1.77 6.68
N ILE A 114 0.89 0.66 6.02
CA ILE A 114 -0.07 -0.14 5.25
C ILE A 114 -1.10 -0.73 6.22
N GLY A 115 -2.38 -0.38 6.03
CA GLY A 115 -3.45 -0.80 6.94
C GLY A 115 -3.32 -0.24 8.36
N GLN A 116 -2.52 0.82 8.57
CA GLN A 116 -2.26 1.38 9.90
C GLN A 116 -2.59 2.87 9.93
N VAL A 117 -3.32 3.26 10.97
CA VAL A 117 -3.72 4.64 11.22
C VAL A 117 -3.61 4.99 12.71
N GLU A 118 -3.41 6.26 13.02
CA GLU A 118 -3.42 6.82 14.38
C GLU A 118 -4.49 7.91 14.50
N ILE A 119 -5.18 7.98 15.64
CA ILE A 119 -6.19 9.04 15.88
C ILE A 119 -5.48 10.36 16.17
N LEU A 120 -6.03 11.45 15.63
CA LEU A 120 -5.57 12.81 15.84
C LEU A 120 -6.29 13.52 16.99
#